data_AF-A0A529KHD1-F1
#
_entry.id   AF-A0A529KHD1-F1
#
_cell.length_a   1.000
_cell.length_b   1.000
_cell.length_c   1.000
_cell.angle_alpha   90.00
_cell.angle_beta   90.00
_cell.angle_gamma   90.00
#
_symmetry.space_group_name_H-M   'P 1'
#
loop_
_entity.id
_entity.type
_entity.pdbx_description
1 polymer ?
#
loop_
_entity_poly.entity_id
_entity_poly.type
_entity_poly.pdbx_seq_one_letter_code
_entity_poly.pdbx_strand_id
1 'polypeptide(L)'
;MTTPPGIADIRAAALRLSGLIVETPLIESPELNKRFGARILFKPETLQRTGSFKFRGAYNKLSSLSDEERSRGVVAFSSGNHAQGVAASAAMFGVKAVIAMPTDAPAMKVGNVRKMGAEVVPFDRFRDDRMTVVRPYVERGMILVPPFDDP
;
A
#
# COMPACT_ATOMS: atom_id res chain seq x y z
N MET A 1 4.27 19.28 -13.38
CA MET A 1 5.08 18.50 -12.43
C MET A 1 4.52 18.76 -11.05
N THR A 2 4.15 17.70 -10.32
CA THR A 2 3.67 17.82 -8.94
C THR A 2 4.83 18.24 -8.03
N THR A 3 4.56 19.12 -7.07
CA THR A 3 5.54 19.50 -6.06
C THR A 3 5.89 18.27 -5.22
N PRO A 4 7.18 17.93 -5.03
CA PRO A 4 7.57 16.84 -4.14
C PRO A 4 7.07 17.07 -2.70
N PRO A 5 6.73 16.01 -1.96
CA PRO A 5 6.21 16.15 -0.61
C PRO A 5 7.27 16.74 0.35
N GLY A 6 6.82 17.64 1.22
CA GLY A 6 7.63 18.25 2.28
C GLY A 6 7.34 17.65 3.66
N ILE A 7 8.01 18.19 4.69
CA ILE A 7 7.82 17.73 6.08
C ILE A 7 6.38 17.88 6.58
N ALA A 8 5.64 18.86 6.07
CA ALA A 8 4.23 19.07 6.40
C ALA A 8 3.37 17.87 5.97
N ASP A 9 3.62 17.32 4.78
CA ASP A 9 2.89 16.15 4.25
C ASP A 9 3.15 14.90 5.09
N ILE A 10 4.40 14.72 5.54
CA ILE A 10 4.78 13.61 6.44
C ILE A 10 4.07 13.73 7.79
N ARG A 11 4.00 14.95 8.36
CA ARG A 11 3.29 15.21 9.61
C ARG A 11 1.78 14.98 9.46
N ALA A 12 1.18 15.41 8.35
CA ALA A 12 -0.22 15.15 8.06
C ALA A 12 -0.50 13.64 7.92
N ALA A 13 0.39 12.89 7.25
CA ALA A 13 0.29 11.44 7.16
C ALA A 13 0.38 10.77 8.53
N ALA A 14 1.29 11.22 9.39
CA ALA A 14 1.41 10.71 10.76
C ALA A 14 0.12 10.91 11.57
N LEU A 15 -0.55 12.07 11.43
CA LEU A 15 -1.84 12.33 12.06
C LEU A 15 -2.93 11.39 11.54
N ARG A 16 -3.05 11.22 10.21
CA ARG A 16 -4.03 10.29 9.60
C ARG A 16 -3.84 8.85 10.03
N LEU A 17 -2.60 8.44 10.30
CA LEU A 17 -2.23 7.06 10.67
C LEU A 17 -2.30 6.80 12.18
N SER A 18 -2.47 7.83 13.01
CA SER A 18 -2.45 7.73 14.47
C SER A 18 -3.51 6.75 14.99
N GLY A 19 -3.12 5.86 15.90
CA GLY A 19 -3.99 4.83 16.47
C GLY A 19 -4.29 3.65 15.53
N LEU A 20 -3.93 3.74 14.24
CA LEU A 20 -4.22 2.70 13.26
C LEU A 20 -3.02 1.81 13.01
N ILE A 21 -1.84 2.38 12.84
CA ILE A 21 -0.62 1.62 12.54
C ILE A 21 -0.10 0.84 13.75
N VAL A 22 0.66 -0.22 13.50
CA VAL A 22 1.60 -0.76 14.49
C VAL A 22 2.78 0.20 14.57
N GLU A 23 3.05 0.75 15.75
CA GLU A 23 4.32 1.42 16.01
C GLU A 23 5.41 0.35 16.14
N THR A 24 5.96 -0.04 14.99
CA THR A 24 6.98 -1.10 14.91
C THR A 24 8.18 -0.72 15.80
N PRO A 25 8.75 -1.65 16.59
CA PRO A 25 9.82 -1.31 17.53
C PRO A 25 11.10 -0.90 16.81
N LEU A 26 12.05 -0.29 17.54
CA LEU A 26 13.45 -0.27 17.14
C LEU A 26 14.15 -1.41 17.84
N ILE A 27 14.63 -2.39 17.06
CA ILE A 27 15.34 -3.55 17.59
C ILE A 27 16.84 -3.29 17.43
N GLU A 28 17.59 -3.43 18.52
CA GLU A 28 19.03 -3.26 18.54
C GLU A 28 19.74 -4.61 18.50
N SER A 29 20.89 -4.69 17.81
CA SER A 29 21.72 -5.91 17.78
C SER A 29 23.09 -5.65 18.41
N PRO A 30 23.36 -6.20 19.61
CA PRO A 30 24.66 -6.07 20.27
C PRO A 30 25.83 -6.60 19.43
N GLU A 31 25.63 -7.71 18.71
CA GLU A 31 26.66 -8.32 17.86
C GLU A 31 27.04 -7.41 16.69
N LEU A 32 26.05 -6.79 16.04
CA LEU A 32 26.31 -5.84 14.96
C LEU A 32 26.89 -4.54 15.50
N ASN A 33 26.49 -4.10 16.70
CA ASN A 33 27.09 -2.95 17.33
C ASN A 33 28.60 -3.16 17.54
N LYS A 34 28.99 -4.32 18.09
CA LYS A 34 30.39 -4.71 18.27
C LYS A 34 31.13 -4.79 16.94
N ARG A 35 30.51 -5.39 15.91
CA ARG A 35 31.12 -5.57 14.59
C ARG A 35 31.43 -4.25 13.89
N PHE A 36 30.55 -3.26 14.02
CA PHE A 36 30.65 -2.00 13.28
C PHE A 36 31.09 -0.80 14.14
N GLY A 37 31.26 -0.98 15.45
CA GLY A 37 31.61 0.10 16.38
C GLY A 37 30.57 1.21 16.45
N ALA A 38 29.29 0.91 16.17
CA ALA A 38 28.20 1.88 16.08
C ALA A 38 26.89 1.29 16.62
N ARG A 39 25.90 2.13 16.92
CA ARG A 39 24.57 1.67 17.34
C ARG A 39 23.71 1.33 16.12
N ILE A 40 23.45 0.04 15.89
CA ILE A 40 22.67 -0.48 14.76
C ILE A 40 21.24 -0.80 15.21
N LEU A 41 20.28 -0.12 14.59
CA LEU A 41 18.85 -0.27 14.89
C LEU A 41 18.08 -0.75 13.66
N PHE A 42 17.20 -1.71 13.86
CA PHE A 42 16.27 -2.22 12.86
C PHE A 42 14.87 -1.68 13.10
N LYS A 43 14.22 -1.21 12.03
CA LYS A 43 12.79 -0.88 12.02
C LYS A 43 12.05 -1.98 11.25
N PRO A 44 11.54 -3.03 11.91
CA PRO A 44 11.00 -4.21 11.25
C PRO A 44 9.58 -3.95 10.74
N GLU A 45 9.47 -3.29 9.59
CA GLU A 45 8.18 -3.02 8.95
C GLU A 45 7.44 -4.28 8.47
N THR A 46 8.07 -5.45 8.53
CA THR A 46 7.40 -6.75 8.40
C THR A 46 6.39 -7.01 9.52
N LEU A 47 6.50 -6.34 10.67
CA LEU A 47 5.52 -6.41 11.77
C LEU A 47 4.35 -5.45 11.59
N GLN A 48 4.37 -4.59 10.56
CA GLN A 48 3.24 -3.71 10.26
C GLN A 48 2.03 -4.53 9.81
N ARG A 49 0.83 -3.94 9.90
CA ARG A 49 -0.36 -4.45 9.21
C ARG A 49 -0.03 -4.84 7.77
N THR A 50 -0.61 -5.93 7.31
CA THR A 50 -0.36 -6.52 5.98
C THR A 50 1.07 -7.05 5.75
N GLY A 51 1.91 -7.04 6.79
CA GLY A 51 3.27 -7.59 6.75
C GLY A 51 4.31 -6.71 6.06
N SER A 52 4.03 -5.42 5.86
CA SER A 52 4.99 -4.47 5.27
C SER A 52 4.63 -3.01 5.50
N PHE A 53 5.58 -2.10 5.24
CA PHE A 53 5.36 -0.66 5.31
C PHE A 53 4.30 -0.11 4.33
N LYS A 54 3.90 -0.88 3.30
CA LYS A 54 2.99 -0.41 2.23
C LYS A 54 1.60 -0.02 2.75
N PHE A 55 1.17 -0.57 3.88
CA PHE A 55 -0.08 -0.16 4.53
C PHE A 55 -0.10 1.35 4.84
N ARG A 56 1.04 1.93 5.24
CA ARG A 56 1.15 3.35 5.62
C ARG A 56 0.77 4.27 4.47
N GLY A 57 1.39 4.07 3.31
CA GLY A 57 1.14 4.88 2.12
C GLY A 57 -0.25 4.66 1.54
N ALA A 58 -0.70 3.39 1.46
CA ALA A 58 -2.03 3.05 0.98
C ALA A 58 -3.13 3.70 1.83
N TYR A 59 -3.04 3.59 3.15
CA TYR A 59 -4.02 4.19 4.05
C TYR A 59 -3.98 5.72 3.98
N ASN A 60 -2.79 6.33 3.96
CA ASN A 60 -2.64 7.79 3.83
C ASN A 60 -3.33 8.31 2.56
N LYS A 61 -3.13 7.63 1.41
CA LYS A 61 -3.80 7.99 0.15
C LYS A 61 -5.31 7.86 0.25
N LEU A 62 -5.84 6.73 0.69
CA LEU A 62 -7.30 6.55 0.80
C LEU A 62 -7.94 7.52 1.81
N SER A 63 -7.21 7.87 2.86
CA SER A 63 -7.64 8.84 3.86
C SER A 63 -7.60 10.29 3.35
N SER A 64 -6.81 10.61 2.33
CA SER A 64 -6.74 11.96 1.76
C SER A 64 -7.78 12.22 0.67
N LEU A 65 -8.42 11.18 0.15
CA LEU A 65 -9.53 11.29 -0.80
C LEU A 65 -10.77 11.93 -0.14
N SER A 66 -11.57 12.64 -0.93
CA SER A 66 -12.92 13.07 -0.52
C SER A 66 -13.87 11.87 -0.41
N ASP A 67 -15.04 12.06 0.21
CA ASP A 67 -16.06 11.02 0.28
C ASP A 67 -16.60 10.67 -1.12
N GLU A 68 -16.75 11.66 -1.99
CA GLU A 68 -17.14 11.47 -3.38
C GLU A 68 -16.09 10.65 -4.14
N GLU A 69 -14.80 10.96 -3.97
CA GLU A 69 -13.71 10.20 -4.59
C GLU A 69 -13.67 8.75 -4.08
N ARG A 70 -13.81 8.56 -2.75
CA ARG A 70 -13.89 7.23 -2.13
C ARG A 70 -15.08 6.42 -2.63
N SER A 71 -16.24 7.06 -2.81
CA SER A 71 -17.47 6.39 -3.27
C SER A 71 -17.35 5.79 -4.67
N ARG A 72 -16.46 6.34 -5.52
CA ARG A 72 -16.16 5.78 -6.85
C ARG A 72 -15.31 4.50 -6.77
N GLY A 73 -14.75 4.18 -5.61
CA GLY A 73 -13.85 3.07 -5.39
C GLY A 73 -12.42 3.34 -5.86
N VAL A 74 -11.51 2.44 -5.51
CA VAL A 74 -10.09 2.54 -5.81
C VAL A 74 -9.60 1.39 -6.70
N VAL A 75 -8.63 1.69 -7.55
CA VAL A 75 -7.94 0.70 -8.38
C VAL A 75 -6.43 0.77 -8.15
N ALA A 76 -5.76 -0.38 -8.09
CA ALA A 76 -4.31 -0.45 -7.97
C ALA A 76 -3.75 -1.61 -8.80
N PHE A 77 -2.43 -1.65 -8.95
CA PHE A 77 -1.71 -2.79 -9.50
C PHE A 77 -0.51 -3.14 -8.60
N SER A 78 -0.32 -4.42 -8.28
CA SER A 78 0.84 -4.90 -7.53
C SER A 78 0.89 -6.43 -7.47
N SER A 79 2.10 -6.98 -7.38
CA SER A 79 2.32 -8.41 -7.14
C SER A 79 2.24 -8.83 -5.66
N GLY A 80 2.01 -7.91 -4.71
CA GLY A 80 1.99 -8.31 -3.30
C GLY A 80 1.74 -7.23 -2.26
N ASN A 81 2.80 -6.61 -1.74
CA ASN A 81 2.72 -5.80 -0.52
C ASN A 81 1.81 -4.57 -0.68
N HIS A 82 1.88 -3.90 -1.84
CA HIS A 82 0.98 -2.78 -2.14
C HIS A 82 -0.47 -3.26 -2.34
N ALA A 83 -0.68 -4.41 -2.99
CA ALA A 83 -2.01 -5.00 -3.13
C ALA A 83 -2.66 -5.25 -1.76
N GLN A 84 -1.94 -5.86 -0.81
CA GLN A 84 -2.46 -6.07 0.53
C GLN A 84 -2.67 -4.75 1.29
N GLY A 85 -1.76 -3.78 1.13
CA GLY A 85 -1.90 -2.44 1.73
C GLY A 85 -3.18 -1.72 1.27
N VAL A 86 -3.44 -1.70 -0.04
CA VAL A 86 -4.64 -1.09 -0.63
C VAL A 86 -5.89 -1.85 -0.24
N ALA A 87 -5.89 -3.19 -0.31
CA ALA A 87 -7.04 -4.01 0.05
C ALA A 87 -7.44 -3.82 1.53
N ALA A 88 -6.47 -3.84 2.45
CA ALA A 88 -6.73 -3.60 3.86
C ALA A 88 -7.25 -2.18 4.12
N SER A 89 -6.65 -1.17 3.49
CA SER A 89 -7.08 0.22 3.63
C SER A 89 -8.50 0.42 3.10
N ALA A 90 -8.81 -0.15 1.94
CA ALA A 90 -10.12 -0.07 1.32
C ALA A 90 -11.21 -0.72 2.19
N ALA A 91 -10.92 -1.90 2.76
CA ALA A 91 -11.80 -2.58 3.70
C ALA A 91 -12.11 -1.71 4.94
N MET A 92 -11.13 -0.97 5.46
CA MET A 92 -11.32 -0.08 6.61
C MET A 92 -12.23 1.12 6.29
N PHE A 93 -12.21 1.61 5.05
CA PHE A 93 -13.10 2.69 4.60
C PHE A 93 -14.44 2.19 4.02
N GLY A 94 -14.65 0.86 3.92
CA GLY A 94 -15.82 0.29 3.27
C GLY A 94 -15.92 0.60 1.77
N VAL A 95 -14.78 0.86 1.10
CA VAL A 95 -14.76 1.24 -0.32
C VAL A 95 -14.43 0.05 -1.21
N LYS A 96 -15.00 0.02 -2.42
CA LYS A 96 -14.67 -1.00 -3.42
C LYS A 96 -13.20 -0.87 -3.84
N ALA A 97 -12.46 -1.97 -3.84
CA ALA A 97 -11.10 -2.04 -4.36
C ALA A 97 -10.97 -3.07 -5.49
N VAL A 98 -10.36 -2.65 -6.59
CA VAL A 98 -9.94 -3.52 -7.70
C VAL A 98 -8.42 -3.52 -7.76
N ILE A 99 -7.80 -4.70 -7.80
CA ILE A 99 -6.35 -4.82 -7.78
C ILE A 99 -5.90 -5.76 -8.89
N ALA A 100 -5.16 -5.19 -9.84
CA ALA A 100 -4.47 -5.98 -10.85
C ALA A 100 -3.25 -6.68 -10.21
N MET A 101 -3.24 -8.01 -10.25
CA MET A 101 -2.15 -8.85 -9.75
C MET A 101 -1.67 -9.78 -10.85
N PRO A 102 -0.36 -10.02 -10.98
CA PRO A 102 0.13 -10.91 -12.02
C PRO A 102 -0.24 -12.37 -11.70
N THR A 103 -0.43 -13.19 -12.73
CA THR A 103 -0.82 -14.60 -12.61
C THR A 103 0.21 -15.46 -11.87
N ASP A 104 1.48 -15.03 -11.87
CA ASP A 104 2.59 -15.66 -11.14
C ASP A 104 2.72 -15.18 -9.68
N ALA A 105 1.82 -14.29 -9.20
CA ALA A 105 1.86 -13.81 -7.83
C ALA A 105 1.69 -14.98 -6.83
N PRO A 106 2.43 -14.99 -5.71
CA PRO A 106 2.27 -16.05 -4.71
C PRO A 106 0.81 -16.22 -4.29
N ALA A 107 0.28 -17.45 -4.38
CA ALA A 107 -1.14 -17.74 -4.13
C ALA A 107 -1.63 -17.24 -2.76
N MET A 108 -0.77 -17.29 -1.74
CA MET A 108 -1.03 -16.73 -0.42
C MET A 108 -1.35 -15.22 -0.46
N LYS A 109 -0.62 -14.44 -1.26
CA LYS A 109 -0.85 -12.98 -1.37
C LYS A 109 -2.16 -12.68 -2.09
N VAL A 110 -2.47 -13.40 -3.16
CA VAL A 110 -3.75 -13.30 -3.88
C VAL A 110 -4.91 -13.68 -2.96
N GLY A 111 -4.77 -14.77 -2.20
CA GLY A 111 -5.75 -15.20 -1.21
C GLY A 111 -6.01 -14.16 -0.13
N ASN A 112 -4.96 -13.53 0.42
CA ASN A 112 -5.10 -12.47 1.41
C ASN A 112 -5.86 -11.25 0.87
N VAL A 113 -5.56 -10.81 -0.35
CA VAL A 113 -6.25 -9.69 -1.01
C VAL A 113 -7.74 -9.97 -1.17
N ARG A 114 -8.09 -11.18 -1.64
CA ARG A 114 -9.50 -11.61 -1.76
C ARG A 114 -10.21 -11.70 -0.41
N LYS A 115 -9.54 -12.21 0.63
CA LYS A 115 -10.07 -12.26 2.00
C LYS A 115 -10.39 -10.88 2.58
N MET A 116 -9.68 -9.85 2.13
CA MET A 116 -9.94 -8.45 2.49
C MET A 116 -11.07 -7.81 1.65
N GLY A 117 -11.73 -8.55 0.76
CA GLY A 117 -12.86 -8.09 -0.03
C GLY A 117 -12.50 -7.36 -1.33
N ALA A 118 -11.22 -7.31 -1.71
CA ALA A 118 -10.80 -6.70 -2.96
C ALA A 118 -10.99 -7.65 -4.15
N GLU A 119 -11.43 -7.10 -5.28
CA GLU A 119 -11.52 -7.78 -6.57
C GLU A 119 -10.11 -7.92 -7.17
N VAL A 120 -9.71 -9.14 -7.55
CA VAL A 120 -8.39 -9.40 -8.15
C VAL A 120 -8.54 -9.59 -9.66
N VAL A 121 -7.84 -8.75 -10.43
CA VAL A 121 -7.77 -8.84 -11.88
C VAL A 121 -6.41 -9.46 -12.26
N PRO A 122 -6.37 -10.69 -12.80
CA PRO A 122 -5.12 -11.31 -13.21
C PRO A 122 -4.53 -10.62 -14.45
N PHE A 123 -3.20 -10.55 -14.56
CA PHE A 123 -2.50 -10.15 -15.79
C PHE A 123 -1.19 -10.93 -15.98
N ASP A 124 -0.66 -10.98 -17.21
CA ASP A 124 0.67 -11.51 -17.50
C ASP A 124 1.70 -10.39 -17.40
N ARG A 125 2.57 -10.45 -16.39
CA ARG A 125 3.55 -9.37 -16.14
C ARG A 125 4.65 -9.24 -17.20
N PHE A 126 4.84 -10.25 -18.05
CA PHE A 126 5.86 -10.26 -19.08
C PHE A 126 5.30 -9.80 -20.44
N ARG A 127 3.98 -9.79 -20.59
CA ARG A 127 3.30 -9.45 -21.85
C ARG A 127 2.42 -8.22 -21.75
N ASP A 128 1.79 -8.02 -20.59
CA ASP A 128 0.83 -6.95 -20.39
C ASP A 128 1.47 -5.72 -19.73
N ASP A 129 1.07 -4.55 -20.20
CA ASP A 129 1.25 -3.33 -19.44
C ASP A 129 0.19 -3.23 -18.33
N ARG A 130 0.66 -3.27 -17.08
CA ARG A 130 -0.17 -3.13 -15.88
C ARG A 130 -1.07 -1.89 -15.88
N MET A 131 -0.63 -0.78 -16.50
CA MET A 131 -1.45 0.43 -16.60
C MET A 131 -2.62 0.20 -17.55
N THR A 132 -2.37 -0.44 -18.68
CA THR A 132 -3.41 -0.84 -19.64
C THR A 132 -4.45 -1.77 -19.00
N VAL A 133 -4.06 -2.66 -18.08
CA VAL A 133 -4.99 -3.54 -17.34
C VAL A 133 -5.94 -2.74 -16.43
N VAL A 134 -5.44 -1.71 -15.76
CA VAL A 134 -6.26 -0.91 -14.83
C VAL A 134 -6.98 0.28 -15.48
N ARG A 135 -6.55 0.69 -16.68
CA ARG A 135 -7.10 1.86 -17.40
C ARG A 135 -8.63 1.87 -17.52
N PRO A 136 -9.31 0.75 -17.86
CA PRO A 136 -10.78 0.74 -17.94
C PRO A 136 -11.49 1.07 -16.61
N TYR A 137 -10.85 0.80 -15.46
CA TYR A 137 -11.41 1.14 -14.14
C TYR A 137 -11.24 2.63 -13.84
N VAL A 138 -10.09 3.19 -14.20
CA VAL A 138 -9.81 4.63 -14.08
C VAL A 138 -10.75 5.43 -14.98
N GLU A 139 -10.97 5.00 -16.23
CA GLU A 139 -11.91 5.61 -17.17
C GLU A 139 -13.38 5.57 -16.68
N ARG A 140 -13.74 4.58 -15.84
CA ARG A 140 -15.03 4.51 -15.14
C ARG A 140 -15.10 5.35 -13.86
N GLY A 141 -14.03 6.09 -13.54
CA GLY A 141 -13.99 7.04 -12.42
C GLY A 141 -13.36 6.50 -11.12
N MET A 142 -12.88 5.25 -11.08
CA MET A 142 -12.16 4.75 -9.91
C MET A 142 -10.84 5.48 -9.72
N ILE A 143 -10.46 5.75 -8.47
CA ILE A 143 -9.20 6.44 -8.16
C ILE A 143 -8.03 5.46 -8.25
N LEU A 144 -7.02 5.79 -9.06
CA LEU A 144 -5.77 5.05 -9.09
C LEU A 144 -4.98 5.28 -7.80
N VAL A 145 -4.59 4.20 -7.14
CA VAL A 145 -3.70 4.20 -5.98
C VAL A 145 -2.36 3.59 -6.39
N PRO A 146 -1.39 4.40 -6.82
CA PRO A 146 -0.13 3.89 -7.33
C PRO A 146 0.73 3.30 -6.20
N PRO A 147 1.63 2.35 -6.50
CA PRO A 147 2.49 1.73 -5.48
C PRO A 147 3.56 2.66 -4.91
N PHE A 148 3.84 3.76 -5.60
CA PHE A 148 4.79 4.84 -5.31
C PHE A 148 4.52 5.98 -6.32
N ASP A 149 5.27 7.08 -6.26
CA ASP A 149 5.12 8.25 -7.16
C ASP A 149 3.77 8.99 -7.02
N ASP A 150 3.35 9.15 -5.76
CA ASP A 150 2.19 9.96 -5.33
C ASP A 150 2.58 10.69 -4.03
N PRO A 151 2.31 12.00 -3.91
CA PRO A 151 2.72 12.81 -2.77
C PRO A 151 1.99 12.49 -1.46
#